data_AF-A0A9C9MIG3-F1
#
_entry.id   AF-A0A9C9MIG3-F1
#
_cell.length_a   1.000
_cell.length_b   1.000
_cell.length_c   1.000
_cell.angle_alpha   90.00
_cell.angle_beta   90.00
_cell.angle_gamma   90.00
#
_symmetry.space_group_name_H-M   'P 1'
#
loop_
_entity.id
_entity.type
_entity.pdbx_description
1 polymer ?
#
loop_
_entity_poly.entity_id
_entity_poly.type
_entity_poly.pdbx_seq_one_letter_code
_entity_poly.pdbx_strand_id
1 'polypeptide(L)'
;MWYSIYVSGSEIRGPAGQRYPPYCDRQDEVKMMNYTLGATVVLAVVALVGGIVLFAACTEADADSATTTAADAQVNLAAATAAEGAARTGSVGDPYPLTTCPVSGEKLGGMGDPVVYDHNGREIRFCCSGCIKDFKADPDKYIKQIDAEIVAQQKPNYPMETCVVSGEKLGGMGKVIDYVYNNRLVELCCGGCIGKLKQDPASYIGKLDAAVVEAQVKDYPLDTCVVTGEKLGGMGDPVDYVFGDRLVRFCCAGCIKDFKADPAKYIAKLD
;
A
#
# COMPACT_ATOMS: atom_id res chain seq x y z
N MET A 1 47.30 15.12 46.73
CA MET A 1 46.56 14.17 47.60
C MET A 1 45.31 13.76 46.82
N TRP A 2 45.43 12.73 46.00
CA TRP A 2 44.37 12.21 45.13
C TRP A 2 44.14 10.77 45.57
N TYR A 3 42.96 10.47 46.13
CA TYR A 3 42.62 9.11 46.55
C TYR A 3 41.84 8.43 45.43
N SER A 4 42.50 7.43 44.85
CA SER A 4 41.93 6.41 43.98
C SER A 4 41.18 5.41 44.86
N ILE A 5 39.92 5.11 44.54
CA ILE A 5 39.24 3.93 45.05
C ILE A 5 38.80 3.11 43.83
N TYR A 6 39.57 2.06 43.59
CA TYR A 6 39.18 0.88 42.84
C TYR A 6 38.04 0.16 43.56
N VAL A 7 36.96 -0.18 42.84
CA VAL A 7 36.12 -1.33 43.19
C VAL A 7 36.06 -2.24 41.98
N SER A 8 36.59 -3.44 42.20
CA SER A 8 36.64 -4.61 41.33
C SER A 8 35.25 -5.06 40.88
N GLY A 9 35.20 -5.60 39.66
CA GLY A 9 33.98 -6.11 39.05
C GLY A 9 33.33 -7.28 39.78
N SER A 10 32.04 -7.43 39.55
CA SER A 10 31.37 -8.73 39.56
C SER A 10 30.33 -8.74 38.45
N GLU A 11 30.59 -9.65 37.52
CA GLU A 11 29.81 -10.03 36.37
C GLU A 11 28.58 -10.81 36.85
N ILE A 12 27.37 -10.22 36.77
CA ILE A 12 26.12 -10.98 36.92
C ILE A 12 25.57 -11.30 35.54
N ARG A 13 25.82 -12.55 35.15
CA ARG A 13 25.25 -13.24 34.00
C ARG A 13 23.74 -13.31 34.16
N GLY A 14 23.00 -12.66 33.26
CA GLY A 14 21.59 -12.96 33.05
C GLY A 14 21.43 -14.33 32.39
N PRO A 15 20.27 -15.01 32.58
CA PRO A 15 19.96 -16.23 31.85
C PRO A 15 19.87 -15.93 30.35
N ALA A 16 20.31 -16.90 29.56
CA ALA A 16 20.61 -16.79 28.14
C ALA A 16 19.43 -16.33 27.27
N GLY A 17 19.71 -15.34 26.42
CA GLY A 17 19.26 -15.33 25.03
C GLY A 17 17.91 -14.70 24.73
N GLN A 18 17.79 -13.36 24.82
CA GLN A 18 16.96 -12.59 23.88
C GLN A 18 17.61 -11.24 23.57
N ARG A 19 17.87 -10.96 22.29
CA ARG A 19 18.20 -9.63 21.76
C ARG A 19 16.89 -8.85 21.62
N TYR A 20 16.80 -7.71 22.29
CA TYR A 20 15.74 -6.72 22.04
C TYR A 20 16.07 -5.94 20.76
N PRO A 21 15.17 -5.87 19.76
CA PRO A 21 15.23 -4.85 18.73
C PRO A 21 14.65 -3.51 19.25
N PRO A 22 15.10 -2.37 18.69
CA PRO A 22 14.68 -1.05 19.13
C PRO A 22 13.38 -0.60 18.46
N TYR A 23 12.63 0.22 19.21
CA TYR A 23 11.57 1.14 18.76
C TYR A 23 10.14 0.61 18.58
N CYS A 24 9.37 0.83 19.66
CA CYS A 24 7.99 1.32 19.74
C CYS A 24 7.04 1.11 18.55
N ASP A 25 6.22 0.06 18.66
CA ASP A 25 4.84 0.11 18.16
C ASP A 25 3.91 0.29 19.37
N ARG A 26 3.02 1.28 19.28
CA ARG A 26 1.99 1.61 20.27
C ARG A 26 0.68 1.77 19.51
N GLN A 27 0.06 0.66 19.12
CA GLN A 27 -1.37 0.60 18.81
C GLN A 27 -1.90 -0.83 19.00
N ASP A 28 -1.98 -1.33 20.23
CA ASP A 28 -2.73 -2.58 20.51
C ASP A 28 -3.38 -2.54 21.90
N GLU A 29 -4.21 -1.53 22.16
CA GLU A 29 -5.02 -1.45 23.39
C GLU A 29 -6.48 -1.05 23.11
N VAL A 30 -7.13 -1.68 22.12
CA VAL A 30 -8.60 -1.69 22.04
C VAL A 30 -9.11 -3.03 22.54
N LYS A 31 -8.89 -3.29 23.83
CA LYS A 31 -9.52 -4.43 24.52
C LYS A 31 -10.90 -4.01 25.06
N MET A 32 -11.92 -4.56 24.41
CA MET A 32 -13.02 -5.27 25.08
C MET A 32 -13.61 -4.62 26.35
N MET A 33 -14.29 -3.48 26.17
CA MET A 33 -15.30 -3.00 27.13
C MET A 33 -16.63 -2.83 26.39
N ASN A 34 -17.28 -3.94 26.11
CA ASN A 34 -18.73 -4.06 25.92
C ASN A 34 -19.08 -5.55 26.00
N TYR A 35 -20.19 -5.87 26.68
CA TYR A 35 -20.71 -7.21 27.05
C TYR A 35 -20.31 -7.76 28.42
N THR A 36 -20.81 -7.14 29.49
CA THR A 36 -21.14 -7.84 30.75
C THR A 36 -22.20 -7.05 31.52
N LEU A 37 -23.44 -7.00 31.04
CA LEU A 37 -24.60 -6.58 31.83
C LEU A 37 -25.83 -7.35 31.31
N GLY A 38 -26.29 -8.35 32.06
CA GLY A 38 -27.53 -9.06 31.71
C GLY A 38 -27.65 -10.48 32.24
N ALA A 39 -27.26 -10.76 33.48
CA ALA A 39 -27.64 -12.01 34.14
C ALA A 39 -27.66 -11.80 35.66
N THR A 40 -28.80 -11.37 36.20
CA THR A 40 -29.27 -11.70 37.56
C THR A 40 -30.65 -11.07 37.80
N VAL A 41 -31.51 -11.85 38.46
CA VAL A 41 -32.80 -11.48 39.08
C VAL A 41 -34.03 -11.40 38.17
N VAL A 42 -34.72 -12.53 37.97
CA VAL A 42 -36.15 -12.65 38.32
C VAL A 42 -36.40 -14.06 38.89
N LEU A 43 -36.82 -14.10 40.15
CA LEU A 43 -37.27 -15.27 40.90
C LEU A 43 -38.70 -15.64 40.51
N ALA A 44 -38.95 -16.95 40.52
CA ALA A 44 -40.22 -17.65 40.77
C ALA A 44 -41.35 -17.53 39.73
N VAL A 45 -41.84 -18.69 39.25
CA VAL A 45 -43.23 -19.17 39.36
C VAL A 45 -43.36 -20.56 38.70
N VAL A 46 -43.73 -21.53 39.55
CA VAL A 46 -44.54 -22.76 39.29
C VAL A 46 -43.88 -23.98 38.62
N ALA A 47 -43.55 -24.94 39.49
CA ALA A 47 -43.46 -26.36 39.19
C ALA A 47 -44.86 -26.97 38.98
N LEU A 48 -45.06 -27.75 37.92
CA LEU A 48 -46.11 -28.77 37.81
C LEU A 48 -45.68 -29.87 36.81
N VAL A 49 -45.36 -31.04 37.38
CA VAL A 49 -45.62 -32.43 36.95
C VAL A 49 -45.15 -32.93 35.56
N GLY A 50 -44.50 -34.10 35.61
CA GLY A 50 -44.72 -35.15 34.62
C GLY A 50 -43.47 -35.59 33.86
N GLY A 51 -42.82 -36.66 34.35
CA GLY A 51 -41.71 -37.29 33.65
C GLY A 51 -42.13 -38.04 32.39
N ILE A 52 -41.16 -38.27 31.50
CA ILE A 52 -40.98 -39.48 30.70
C ILE A 52 -39.49 -39.57 30.35
N VAL A 53 -38.92 -40.72 30.71
CA VAL A 53 -37.61 -41.21 30.31
C VAL A 53 -37.82 -42.02 29.02
N LEU A 54 -37.06 -41.74 27.95
CA LEU A 54 -36.70 -42.71 26.90
C LEU A 54 -35.53 -42.10 26.08
N PHE A 55 -34.29 -42.50 26.36
CA PHE A 55 -33.52 -43.51 25.60
C PHE A 55 -33.23 -43.12 24.14
N ALA A 56 -31.99 -42.72 23.87
CA ALA A 56 -31.15 -43.24 22.79
C ALA A 56 -29.74 -42.64 22.92
N ALA A 57 -28.90 -43.30 23.71
CA ALA A 57 -27.46 -43.27 23.52
C ALA A 57 -27.12 -44.36 22.49
N CYS A 58 -26.29 -44.04 21.50
CA CYS A 58 -25.39 -44.99 20.85
C CYS A 58 -24.03 -44.30 20.72
N THR A 59 -23.07 -44.90 21.39
CA THR A 59 -21.66 -44.57 21.57
C THR A 59 -20.80 -44.97 20.37
N GLU A 60 -19.76 -44.17 20.13
CA GLU A 60 -18.32 -44.52 20.00
C GLU A 60 -17.89 -45.86 19.35
N ALA A 61 -16.94 -45.78 18.40
CA ALA A 61 -15.85 -46.74 18.11
C ALA A 61 -15.23 -46.39 16.73
N ASP A 62 -13.93 -46.40 16.45
CA ASP A 62 -12.72 -46.65 17.22
C ASP A 62 -11.50 -46.16 16.41
N ALA A 63 -10.39 -45.93 17.11
CA ALA A 63 -9.06 -45.67 16.60
C ALA A 63 -8.24 -46.97 16.47
N ASP A 64 -7.26 -47.01 15.56
CA ASP A 64 -5.98 -47.74 15.69
C ASP A 64 -5.05 -47.28 14.52
N SER A 65 -3.90 -46.62 14.71
CA SER A 65 -2.56 -47.11 15.13
C SER A 65 -2.07 -48.32 14.29
N ALA A 66 -0.84 -48.42 13.76
CA ALA A 66 0.44 -47.77 14.04
C ALA A 66 1.49 -48.08 12.94
N THR A 67 2.58 -47.28 12.91
CA THR A 67 4.03 -47.64 12.68
C THR A 67 4.48 -48.37 11.42
N THR A 68 5.64 -48.17 10.76
CA THR A 68 6.78 -47.23 10.70
C THR A 68 7.72 -47.86 9.66
N THR A 69 8.36 -47.08 8.78
CA THR A 69 9.80 -47.25 8.48
C THR A 69 10.37 -46.04 7.75
N ALA A 70 11.57 -45.67 8.18
CA ALA A 70 12.35 -44.56 7.68
C ALA A 70 13.07 -44.91 6.37
N ALA A 71 13.05 -43.98 5.42
CA ALA A 71 14.10 -43.74 4.43
C ALA A 71 13.95 -42.32 3.87
N ASP A 72 15.09 -41.71 3.54
CA ASP A 72 15.27 -40.45 2.81
C ASP A 72 15.16 -39.14 3.61
N ALA A 73 16.24 -38.95 4.36
CA ALA A 73 16.83 -37.64 4.57
C ALA A 73 17.35 -37.04 3.25
N GLN A 74 17.35 -35.70 3.22
CA GLN A 74 18.11 -34.80 2.34
C GLN A 74 17.52 -34.45 0.97
N VAL A 75 16.79 -33.32 0.90
CA VAL A 75 16.96 -32.33 -0.17
C VAL A 75 16.84 -30.90 0.39
N ASN A 76 18.01 -30.30 0.59
CA ASN A 76 18.37 -28.91 0.29
C ASN A 76 17.62 -27.74 0.94
N LEU A 77 18.25 -27.26 2.00
CA LEU A 77 18.68 -25.88 2.21
C LEU A 77 18.92 -25.10 0.89
N ALA A 78 17.85 -24.52 0.33
CA ALA A 78 17.90 -23.49 -0.71
C ALA A 78 16.59 -22.67 -0.68
N ALA A 79 16.28 -22.07 0.47
CA ALA A 79 15.16 -21.13 0.62
C ALA A 79 15.56 -19.91 1.47
N ALA A 80 16.84 -19.51 1.38
CA ALA A 80 17.40 -18.38 2.10
C ALA A 80 18.16 -17.44 1.15
N THR A 81 17.57 -17.12 -0.01
CA THR A 81 17.91 -15.95 -0.84
C THR A 81 16.70 -15.60 -1.72
N ALA A 82 15.60 -15.15 -1.11
CA ALA A 82 14.47 -14.54 -1.82
C ALA A 82 13.73 -13.54 -0.92
N ALA A 83 14.44 -12.93 0.02
CA ALA A 83 13.92 -11.93 0.96
C ALA A 83 14.67 -10.61 0.79
N GLU A 84 14.80 -10.13 -0.45
CA GLU A 84 15.13 -8.75 -0.78
C GLU A 84 14.58 -8.48 -2.19
N GLY A 85 13.37 -7.90 -2.25
CA GLY A 85 12.68 -7.59 -3.52
C GLY A 85 11.19 -7.90 -3.55
N ALA A 86 10.59 -8.33 -2.43
CA ALA A 86 9.15 -8.52 -2.31
C ALA A 86 8.59 -7.64 -1.19
N ALA A 87 8.06 -6.47 -1.55
CA ALA A 87 6.85 -5.86 -0.99
C ALA A 87 6.79 -4.35 -1.29
N ARG A 88 6.06 -3.99 -2.35
CA ARG A 88 5.10 -2.87 -2.28
C ARG A 88 3.79 -3.30 -2.93
N THR A 89 3.17 -4.33 -2.36
CA THR A 89 1.72 -4.46 -2.45
C THR A 89 1.13 -3.44 -1.48
N GLY A 90 0.64 -2.31 -1.98
CA GLY A 90 -0.29 -1.46 -1.21
C GLY A 90 0.14 -0.06 -0.80
N SER A 91 1.10 0.61 -1.43
CA SER A 91 1.10 2.08 -1.34
C SER A 91 -0.06 2.59 -2.21
N VAL A 92 -1.09 3.17 -1.60
CA VAL A 92 -2.12 3.91 -2.34
C VAL A 92 -1.42 5.14 -2.92
N GLY A 93 -0.91 5.02 -4.14
CA GLY A 93 -0.03 5.99 -4.77
C GLY A 93 0.59 5.46 -6.06
N ASP A 94 0.88 6.39 -6.96
CA ASP A 94 1.48 6.11 -8.26
C ASP A 94 3.02 6.18 -8.19
N PRO A 95 3.72 5.41 -9.04
CA PRO A 95 5.14 5.64 -9.30
C PRO A 95 5.40 7.10 -9.68
N TYR A 96 6.64 7.55 -9.53
CA TYR A 96 7.00 8.93 -9.87
C TYR A 96 6.75 9.23 -11.38
N PRO A 97 5.86 10.19 -11.72
CA PRO A 97 5.40 10.40 -13.10
C PRO A 97 6.28 11.33 -13.93
N LEU A 98 7.14 12.13 -13.27
CA LEU A 98 7.99 13.09 -13.97
C LEU A 98 9.18 12.37 -14.59
N THR A 99 9.60 12.82 -15.78
CA THR A 99 10.76 12.29 -16.50
C THR A 99 12.07 12.99 -16.13
N THR A 100 12.01 13.95 -15.22
CA THR A 100 13.10 14.82 -14.78
C THR A 100 13.37 14.66 -13.28
N CYS A 101 14.65 14.84 -12.91
CA CYS A 101 15.08 14.91 -11.53
C CYS A 101 14.58 16.22 -10.91
N PRO A 102 13.88 16.19 -9.77
CA PRO A 102 13.31 17.42 -9.20
C PRO A 102 14.36 18.35 -8.59
N VAL A 103 15.58 17.84 -8.35
CA VAL A 103 16.69 18.60 -7.78
C VAL A 103 17.55 19.21 -8.87
N SER A 104 18.04 18.39 -9.81
CA SER A 104 18.96 18.85 -10.86
C SER A 104 18.26 19.34 -12.13
N GLY A 105 16.98 19.00 -12.34
CA GLY A 105 16.24 19.26 -13.58
C GLY A 105 16.65 18.35 -14.75
N GLU A 106 17.62 17.46 -14.56
CA GLU A 106 18.10 16.58 -15.62
C GLU A 106 17.15 15.42 -15.89
N LYS A 107 17.20 14.87 -17.11
CA LYS A 107 16.38 13.71 -17.50
C LYS A 107 16.78 12.47 -16.69
N LEU A 108 15.78 11.82 -16.08
CA LEU A 108 15.95 10.53 -15.43
C LEU A 108 16.41 9.48 -16.45
N GLY A 109 17.37 8.63 -16.08
CA GLY A 109 17.99 7.66 -16.99
C GLY A 109 19.19 8.20 -17.78
N GLY A 110 19.42 9.52 -17.79
CA GLY A 110 20.57 10.11 -18.50
C GLY A 110 21.93 9.85 -17.84
N MET A 111 21.95 9.58 -16.53
CA MET A 111 23.16 9.33 -15.73
C MET A 111 23.21 7.89 -15.17
N GLY A 112 22.45 6.97 -15.78
CA GLY A 112 22.23 5.61 -15.27
C GLY A 112 20.84 5.45 -14.64
N ASP A 113 20.64 4.34 -13.95
CA ASP A 113 19.34 3.98 -13.38
C ASP A 113 18.90 4.99 -12.31
N PRO A 114 17.66 5.52 -12.38
CA PRO A 114 17.16 6.45 -11.39
C PRO A 114 17.15 5.86 -9.98
N VAL A 115 17.56 6.68 -9.00
CA VAL A 115 17.51 6.29 -7.59
C VAL A 115 16.12 6.57 -7.04
N VAL A 116 15.44 5.51 -6.59
CA VAL A 116 14.12 5.59 -5.99
C VAL A 116 14.25 5.91 -4.49
N TYR A 117 13.52 6.91 -4.03
CA TYR A 117 13.46 7.33 -2.63
C TYR A 117 12.01 7.43 -2.16
N ASP A 118 11.74 6.94 -0.96
CA ASP A 118 10.43 7.07 -0.32
C ASP A 118 10.43 8.27 0.60
N HIS A 119 9.50 9.21 0.38
CA HIS A 119 9.27 10.35 1.25
C HIS A 119 7.81 10.36 1.70
N ASN A 120 7.57 9.96 2.97
CA ASN A 120 6.23 9.93 3.56
C ASN A 120 5.21 9.07 2.77
N GLY A 121 5.64 7.90 2.27
CA GLY A 121 4.78 7.00 1.49
C GLY A 121 4.60 7.40 0.02
N ARG A 122 5.32 8.44 -0.43
CA ARG A 122 5.39 8.89 -1.81
C ARG A 122 6.73 8.48 -2.42
N GLU A 123 6.67 7.87 -3.60
CA GLU A 123 7.86 7.59 -4.39
C GLU A 123 8.38 8.83 -5.09
N ILE A 124 9.68 9.12 -4.96
CA ILE A 124 10.38 10.19 -5.69
C ILE A 124 11.60 9.57 -6.36
N ARG A 125 11.85 9.92 -7.62
CA ARG A 125 13.02 9.42 -8.37
C ARG A 125 14.02 10.54 -8.61
N PHE A 126 15.29 10.21 -8.41
CA PHE A 126 16.42 11.12 -8.59
C PHE A 126 17.38 10.56 -9.64
N CYS A 127 18.10 11.44 -10.34
CA CYS A 127 19.13 11.00 -11.29
C CYS A 127 20.37 10.40 -10.59
N CYS A 128 20.64 10.76 -9.33
CA CYS A 128 21.79 10.26 -8.58
C CYS A 128 21.56 10.34 -7.06
N SER A 129 22.42 9.65 -6.29
CA SER A 129 22.39 9.68 -4.82
C SER A 129 22.77 11.05 -4.23
N GLY A 130 23.48 11.89 -4.99
CA GLY A 130 23.80 13.27 -4.61
C GLY A 130 22.53 14.11 -4.44
N CYS A 131 21.58 13.98 -5.37
CA CYS A 131 20.32 14.72 -5.34
C CYS A 131 19.48 14.41 -4.09
N ILE A 132 19.61 13.22 -3.49
CA ILE A 132 18.91 12.88 -2.25
C ILE A 132 19.39 13.77 -1.10
N LYS A 133 20.67 14.13 -1.06
CA LYS A 133 21.22 14.99 -0.01
C LYS A 133 20.62 16.40 -0.11
N ASP A 134 20.57 16.94 -1.32
CA ASP A 134 19.99 18.26 -1.58
C ASP A 134 18.48 18.25 -1.30
N PHE A 135 17.77 17.19 -1.69
CA PHE A 135 16.36 17.02 -1.36
C PHE A 135 16.12 17.03 0.16
N LYS A 136 16.96 16.33 0.93
CA LYS A 136 16.86 16.31 2.40
C LYS A 136 17.20 17.64 3.06
N ALA A 137 17.97 18.50 2.40
CA ALA A 137 18.31 19.82 2.92
C ALA A 137 17.12 20.80 2.85
N ASP A 138 16.25 20.67 1.85
CA ASP A 138 15.06 21.51 1.68
C ASP A 138 13.91 20.72 1.00
N PRO A 139 13.30 19.74 1.70
CA PRO A 139 12.29 18.87 1.09
C PRO A 139 11.05 19.66 0.67
N ASP A 140 10.63 20.67 1.44
CA ASP A 140 9.43 21.46 1.17
C ASP A 140 9.52 22.21 -0.16
N LYS A 141 10.69 22.74 -0.50
CA LYS A 141 10.92 23.38 -1.79
C LYS A 141 10.73 22.41 -2.95
N TYR A 142 11.37 21.24 -2.89
CA TYR A 142 11.31 20.26 -3.97
C TYR A 142 9.95 19.58 -4.06
N ILE A 143 9.28 19.30 -2.94
CA ILE A 143 7.91 18.76 -2.94
C ILE A 143 6.94 19.72 -3.62
N LYS A 144 7.02 21.03 -3.33
CA LYS A 144 6.19 22.03 -4.02
C LYS A 144 6.45 22.08 -5.52
N GLN A 145 7.72 21.94 -5.93
CA GLN A 145 8.06 21.88 -7.34
C GLN A 145 7.50 20.61 -8.02
N ILE A 146 7.70 19.44 -7.40
CA ILE A 146 7.16 18.18 -7.93
C ILE A 146 5.64 18.25 -8.02
N ASP A 147 4.96 18.76 -7.00
CA ASP A 147 3.50 18.88 -7.00
C ASP A 147 3.01 19.81 -8.11
N ALA A 148 3.68 20.94 -8.33
CA ALA A 148 3.34 21.85 -9.42
C ALA A 148 3.51 21.20 -10.80
N GLU A 149 4.60 20.44 -11.01
CA GLU A 149 4.84 19.71 -12.26
C GLU A 149 3.83 18.58 -12.47
N ILE A 150 3.47 17.84 -11.41
CA ILE A 150 2.43 16.81 -11.46
C ILE A 150 1.07 17.40 -11.79
N VAL A 151 0.70 18.52 -11.16
CA VAL A 151 -0.54 19.24 -11.48
C VAL A 151 -0.53 19.67 -12.94
N ALA A 152 0.57 20.23 -13.45
CA ALA A 152 0.67 20.66 -14.82
C ALA A 152 0.51 19.51 -15.84
N GLN A 153 1.01 18.31 -15.51
CA GLN A 153 0.87 17.12 -16.35
C GLN A 153 -0.53 16.50 -16.28
N GLN A 154 -1.10 16.39 -15.09
CA GLN A 154 -2.31 15.59 -14.85
C GLN A 154 -3.63 16.37 -14.94
N LYS A 155 -3.60 17.69 -14.71
CA LYS A 155 -4.79 18.54 -14.74
C LYS A 155 -5.49 18.59 -16.11
N PRO A 156 -4.77 18.60 -17.25
CA PRO A 156 -5.41 18.63 -18.56
C PRO A 156 -6.32 17.45 -18.88
N ASN A 157 -6.04 16.24 -18.36
CA ASN A 157 -6.87 15.04 -18.59
C ASN A 157 -7.61 14.59 -17.32
N TYR A 158 -7.87 15.49 -16.38
CA TYR A 158 -8.64 15.16 -15.18
C TYR A 158 -10.08 14.74 -15.55
N PRO A 159 -10.56 13.56 -15.11
CA PRO A 159 -11.74 12.93 -15.70
C PRO A 159 -13.09 13.45 -15.16
N MET A 160 -13.09 14.34 -14.18
CA MET A 160 -14.31 14.70 -13.45
C MET A 160 -14.41 16.19 -13.10
N GLU A 161 -15.62 16.75 -13.20
CA GLU A 161 -15.94 18.13 -12.79
C GLU A 161 -16.46 18.22 -11.34
N THR A 162 -16.46 17.10 -10.61
CA THR A 162 -16.93 17.02 -9.22
C THR A 162 -15.78 16.65 -8.30
N CYS A 163 -15.89 17.03 -7.03
CA CYS A 163 -14.93 16.69 -6.00
C CYS A 163 -14.99 15.18 -5.73
N VAL A 164 -13.87 14.47 -5.82
CA VAL A 164 -13.84 13.01 -5.60
C VAL A 164 -14.33 12.61 -4.20
N VAL A 165 -14.16 13.50 -3.23
CA VAL A 165 -14.50 13.24 -1.83
C VAL A 165 -15.96 13.54 -1.53
N SER A 166 -16.45 14.71 -1.92
CA SER A 166 -17.80 15.16 -1.58
C SER A 166 -18.85 14.88 -2.65
N GLY A 167 -18.44 14.66 -3.91
CA GLY A 167 -19.35 14.57 -5.06
C GLY A 167 -19.91 15.92 -5.53
N GLU A 168 -19.60 17.01 -4.82
CA GLU A 168 -20.05 18.36 -5.15
C GLU A 168 -19.32 18.92 -6.37
N LYS A 169 -19.96 19.82 -7.11
CA LYS A 169 -19.35 20.46 -8.29
C LYS A 169 -18.10 21.28 -7.92
N LEU A 170 -16.99 21.02 -8.60
CA LEU A 170 -15.76 21.79 -8.47
C LEU A 170 -16.00 23.24 -8.92
N GLY A 171 -15.42 24.20 -8.19
CA GLY A 171 -15.66 25.64 -8.43
C GLY A 171 -16.94 26.19 -7.79
N GLY A 172 -17.90 25.35 -7.40
CA GLY A 172 -19.16 25.79 -6.79
C GLY A 172 -19.01 26.35 -5.36
N MET A 173 -17.98 25.89 -4.63
CA MET A 173 -17.68 26.31 -3.25
C MET A 173 -16.47 27.23 -3.16
N GLY A 174 -16.03 27.80 -4.29
CA GLY A 174 -14.84 28.65 -4.38
C GLY A 174 -13.72 28.02 -5.20
N LYS A 175 -12.47 28.41 -4.91
CA LYS A 175 -11.30 27.95 -5.68
C LYS A 175 -11.09 26.45 -5.49
N VAL A 176 -10.98 25.72 -6.60
CA VAL A 176 -10.60 24.31 -6.63
C VAL A 176 -9.21 24.14 -6.02
N ILE A 177 -9.07 23.16 -5.13
CA ILE A 177 -7.81 22.82 -4.48
C ILE A 177 -7.20 21.65 -5.24
N ASP A 178 -6.10 21.92 -5.90
CA ASP A 178 -5.26 20.91 -6.53
C ASP A 178 -4.40 20.27 -5.45
N TYR A 179 -4.65 19.01 -5.11
CA TYR A 179 -3.93 18.29 -4.06
C TYR A 179 -3.29 17.02 -4.63
N VAL A 180 -1.97 16.88 -4.47
CA VAL A 180 -1.24 15.69 -4.90
C VAL A 180 -1.09 14.73 -3.72
N TYR A 181 -1.71 13.55 -3.84
CA TYR A 181 -1.60 12.46 -2.87
C TYR A 181 -0.76 11.33 -3.47
N ASN A 182 0.44 11.09 -2.96
CA ASN A 182 1.36 10.06 -3.43
C ASN A 182 1.50 9.99 -4.96
N ASN A 183 1.87 11.13 -5.57
CA ASN A 183 2.01 11.35 -7.02
C ASN A 183 0.73 11.36 -7.86
N ARG A 184 -0.44 11.27 -7.22
CA ARG A 184 -1.73 11.35 -7.89
C ARG A 184 -2.40 12.69 -7.62
N LEU A 185 -2.74 13.42 -8.68
CA LEU A 185 -3.55 14.63 -8.60
C LEU A 185 -4.99 14.29 -8.22
N VAL A 186 -5.49 15.02 -7.22
CA VAL A 186 -6.87 14.99 -6.80
C VAL A 186 -7.37 16.43 -6.67
N GLU A 187 -8.45 16.75 -7.39
CA GLU A 187 -9.11 18.05 -7.26
C GLU A 187 -10.20 17.99 -6.18
N LEU A 188 -10.14 18.95 -5.25
CA LEU A 188 -11.01 18.99 -4.07
C LEU A 188 -11.71 20.34 -3.96
N CYS A 189 -12.93 20.34 -3.41
CA CYS A 189 -13.68 21.57 -3.21
C CYS A 189 -13.24 22.39 -1.97
N CYS A 190 -12.63 21.76 -0.96
CA CYS A 190 -12.23 22.44 0.27
C CYS A 190 -11.15 21.68 1.06
N GLY A 191 -10.49 22.37 1.99
CA GLY A 191 -9.43 21.79 2.84
C GLY A 191 -9.93 20.64 3.73
N GLY A 192 -11.22 20.62 4.11
CA GLY A 192 -11.82 19.51 4.84
C GLY A 192 -11.83 18.19 4.07
N CYS A 193 -11.88 18.24 2.73
CA CYS A 193 -11.81 17.05 1.91
C CYS A 193 -10.42 16.41 1.90
N ILE A 194 -9.34 17.18 2.14
CA ILE A 194 -7.99 16.63 2.27
C ILE A 194 -7.91 15.66 3.46
N GLY A 195 -8.54 16.02 4.58
CA GLY A 195 -8.58 15.16 5.76
C GLY A 195 -9.28 13.84 5.49
N LYS A 196 -10.43 13.88 4.82
CA LYS A 196 -11.17 12.67 4.42
C LYS A 196 -10.39 11.81 3.43
N LEU A 197 -9.75 12.43 2.43
CA LEU A 197 -8.89 11.73 1.47
C LEU A 197 -7.78 10.95 2.17
N LYS A 198 -7.12 11.56 3.17
CA LYS A 198 -6.06 10.88 3.94
C LYS A 198 -6.55 9.74 4.83
N GLN A 199 -7.82 9.78 5.25
CA GLN A 199 -8.42 8.73 6.09
C GLN A 199 -8.80 7.49 5.29
N ASP A 200 -9.24 7.66 4.03
CA ASP A 200 -9.64 6.55 3.16
C ASP A 200 -9.18 6.77 1.72
N PRO A 201 -7.86 6.82 1.47
CA PRO A 201 -7.33 7.15 0.16
C PRO A 201 -7.71 6.10 -0.88
N ALA A 202 -7.78 4.82 -0.50
CA ALA A 202 -8.09 3.73 -1.42
C ALA A 202 -9.48 3.88 -2.06
N SER A 203 -10.49 4.26 -1.28
CA SER A 203 -11.85 4.48 -1.80
C SER A 203 -11.93 5.65 -2.77
N TYR A 204 -11.32 6.79 -2.42
CA TYR A 204 -11.36 7.98 -3.29
C TYR A 204 -10.49 7.84 -4.53
N ILE A 205 -9.29 7.25 -4.42
CA ILE A 205 -8.45 6.97 -5.59
C ILE A 205 -9.14 5.94 -6.49
N GLY A 206 -9.76 4.89 -5.95
CA GLY A 206 -10.53 3.93 -6.75
C GLY A 206 -11.71 4.56 -7.51
N LYS A 207 -12.41 5.54 -6.92
CA LYS A 207 -13.44 6.32 -7.62
C LYS A 207 -12.86 7.15 -8.75
N LEU A 208 -11.72 7.79 -8.52
CA LEU A 208 -11.02 8.58 -9.53
C LEU A 208 -10.53 7.68 -10.67
N ASP A 209 -9.98 6.51 -10.36
CA ASP A 209 -9.53 5.53 -11.35
C ASP A 209 -10.69 5.02 -12.20
N ALA A 210 -11.83 4.70 -11.59
CA ALA A 210 -13.04 4.32 -12.33
C ALA A 210 -13.49 5.41 -13.30
N ALA A 211 -13.44 6.69 -12.88
CA ALA A 211 -13.77 7.82 -13.75
C ALA A 211 -12.76 7.97 -14.92
N VAL A 212 -11.45 7.78 -14.66
CA VAL A 212 -10.43 7.77 -15.73
C VAL A 212 -10.70 6.65 -16.73
N VAL A 213 -10.96 5.43 -16.25
CA VAL A 213 -11.24 4.27 -17.10
C VAL A 213 -12.48 4.55 -17.96
N GLU A 214 -13.58 5.02 -17.37
CA GLU A 214 -14.80 5.34 -18.10
C GLU A 214 -14.59 6.39 -19.20
N ALA A 215 -13.79 7.42 -18.90
CA ALA A 215 -13.48 8.50 -19.83
C ALA A 215 -12.56 8.05 -20.98
N GLN A 216 -11.56 7.20 -20.71
CA GLN A 216 -10.47 6.93 -21.67
C GLN A 216 -10.57 5.56 -22.37
N VAL A 217 -11.32 4.60 -21.83
CA VAL A 217 -11.35 3.23 -22.36
C VAL A 217 -11.81 3.14 -23.82
N LYS A 218 -12.69 4.06 -24.24
CA LYS A 218 -13.28 4.09 -25.60
C LYS A 218 -12.29 4.60 -26.65
N ASP A 219 -11.44 5.54 -26.27
CA ASP A 219 -10.48 6.22 -27.15
C ASP A 219 -9.04 5.70 -26.95
N TYR A 220 -8.89 4.58 -26.26
CA TYR A 220 -7.59 4.01 -25.93
C TYR A 220 -6.83 3.61 -27.21
N PRO A 221 -5.60 4.10 -27.43
CA PRO A 221 -4.94 4.04 -28.74
C PRO A 221 -4.38 2.66 -29.13
N LEU A 222 -4.24 1.73 -28.17
CA LEU A 222 -3.59 0.44 -28.41
C LEU A 222 -4.57 -0.72 -28.23
N ASP A 223 -4.56 -1.68 -29.14
CA ASP A 223 -5.17 -3.01 -28.98
C ASP A 223 -4.20 -4.05 -28.39
N THR A 224 -2.99 -3.60 -28.02
CA THR A 224 -1.90 -4.41 -27.48
C THR A 224 -1.49 -3.95 -26.08
N CYS A 225 -0.92 -4.87 -25.31
CA CYS A 225 -0.38 -4.63 -23.98
C CYS A 225 0.81 -3.66 -24.08
N VAL A 226 0.78 -2.60 -23.28
CA VAL A 226 1.83 -1.55 -23.29
C VAL A 226 3.22 -2.11 -22.97
N VAL A 227 3.28 -3.13 -22.10
CA VAL A 227 4.53 -3.73 -21.64
C VAL A 227 5.06 -4.74 -22.65
N THR A 228 4.25 -5.74 -23.00
CA THR A 228 4.70 -6.90 -23.80
C THR A 228 4.47 -6.73 -25.29
N GLY A 229 3.54 -5.88 -25.73
CA GLY A 229 3.10 -5.77 -27.12
C GLY A 229 2.14 -6.88 -27.57
N GLU A 230 1.78 -7.81 -26.68
CA GLU A 230 0.82 -8.88 -26.96
C GLU A 230 -0.60 -8.34 -27.10
N LYS A 231 -1.46 -8.99 -27.88
CA LYS A 231 -2.84 -8.56 -28.09
C LYS A 231 -3.66 -8.58 -26.79
N LEU A 232 -4.35 -7.48 -26.50
CA LEU A 232 -5.30 -7.39 -25.38
C LEU A 232 -6.49 -8.33 -25.63
N GLY A 233 -6.97 -9.01 -24.59
CA GLY A 233 -8.04 -10.00 -24.70
C GLY A 233 -7.55 -11.43 -25.01
N GLY A 234 -6.30 -11.62 -25.43
CA GLY A 234 -5.74 -12.95 -25.74
C GLY A 234 -5.47 -13.82 -24.51
N MET A 235 -5.31 -13.21 -23.34
CA MET A 235 -5.03 -13.88 -22.06
C MET A 235 -6.17 -13.70 -21.03
N GLY A 236 -7.38 -13.41 -21.52
CA GLY A 236 -8.53 -13.01 -20.71
C GLY A 236 -8.76 -11.49 -20.76
N ASP A 237 -9.62 -11.01 -19.87
CA ASP A 237 -9.98 -9.59 -19.81
C ASP A 237 -8.74 -8.71 -19.54
N PRO A 238 -8.56 -7.61 -20.28
CA PRO A 238 -7.46 -6.68 -20.04
C PRO A 238 -7.48 -6.14 -18.61
N VAL A 239 -6.28 -6.00 -18.03
CA VAL A 239 -6.11 -5.37 -16.73
C VAL A 239 -5.94 -3.87 -16.96
N ASP A 240 -6.94 -3.12 -16.51
CA ASP A 240 -6.94 -1.66 -16.56
C ASP A 240 -6.23 -1.11 -15.32
N TYR A 241 -5.24 -0.25 -15.54
CA TYR A 241 -4.49 0.45 -14.49
C TYR A 241 -4.45 1.93 -14.82
N VAL A 242 -4.57 2.77 -13.82
CA VAL A 242 -4.49 4.21 -14.03
C VAL A 242 -3.18 4.71 -13.44
N PHE A 243 -2.39 5.40 -14.26
CA PHE A 243 -1.14 6.02 -13.87
C PHE A 243 -1.26 7.54 -13.98
N GLY A 244 -1.32 8.24 -12.86
CA GLY A 244 -1.64 9.67 -12.87
C GLY A 244 -3.04 9.88 -13.46
N ASP A 245 -3.16 10.60 -14.56
CA ASP A 245 -4.42 10.84 -15.26
C ASP A 245 -4.60 9.94 -16.50
N ARG A 246 -3.79 8.90 -16.68
CA ARG A 246 -3.79 8.07 -17.91
C ARG A 246 -4.17 6.63 -17.65
N LEU A 247 -5.11 6.13 -18.45
CA LEU A 247 -5.40 4.70 -18.55
C LEU A 247 -4.25 3.98 -19.24
N VAL A 248 -3.79 2.89 -18.63
CA VAL A 248 -2.79 1.96 -19.15
C VAL A 248 -3.39 0.56 -19.08
N ARG A 249 -3.44 -0.13 -20.23
CA ARG A 249 -4.04 -1.47 -20.32
C ARG A 249 -2.97 -2.53 -20.48
N PHE A 250 -3.10 -3.60 -19.72
CA PHE A 250 -2.17 -4.73 -19.71
C PHE A 250 -2.87 -6.04 -20.07
N CYS A 251 -2.09 -7.00 -20.58
CA CYS A 251 -2.60 -8.36 -20.79
C CYS A 251 -2.75 -9.15 -19.48
N CYS A 252 -2.03 -8.79 -18.41
CA CYS A 252 -2.10 -9.46 -17.11
C CYS A 252 -1.58 -8.59 -15.96
N ALA A 253 -1.90 -8.96 -14.72
CA ALA A 253 -1.45 -8.25 -13.52
C ALA A 253 0.08 -8.28 -13.34
N GLY A 254 0.78 -9.24 -13.94
CA GLY A 254 2.24 -9.31 -13.91
C GLY A 254 2.91 -8.10 -14.56
N CYS A 255 2.33 -7.59 -15.66
CA CYS A 255 2.85 -6.43 -16.39
C CYS A 255 2.86 -5.14 -15.56
N ILE A 256 2.02 -5.04 -14.53
CA ILE A 256 1.99 -3.86 -13.65
C ILE A 256 3.35 -3.67 -12.96
N LYS A 257 4.03 -4.76 -12.57
CA LYS A 257 5.33 -4.65 -11.89
C LYS A 257 6.40 -4.06 -12.82
N ASP A 258 6.46 -4.56 -14.05
CA ASP A 258 7.39 -4.06 -15.07
C ASP A 258 7.08 -2.61 -15.43
N PHE A 259 5.79 -2.27 -15.56
CA PHE A 259 5.36 -0.89 -15.77
C PHE A 259 5.81 0.03 -14.63
N LYS A 260 5.60 -0.38 -13.37
CA LYS A 260 5.99 0.43 -12.20
C LYS A 260 7.50 0.61 -12.08
N ALA A 261 8.32 -0.31 -12.61
CA ALA A 261 9.77 -0.15 -12.61
C ALA A 261 10.23 1.02 -13.48
N ASP A 262 9.66 1.20 -14.67
CA ASP A 262 10.00 2.28 -15.61
C ASP A 262 8.77 2.79 -16.37
N PRO A 263 7.87 3.55 -15.72
CA PRO A 263 6.63 3.99 -16.33
C PRO A 263 6.87 4.95 -17.50
N ALA A 264 7.92 5.78 -17.43
CA ALA A 264 8.25 6.74 -18.47
C ALA A 264 8.51 6.08 -19.83
N LYS A 265 9.17 4.92 -19.85
CA LYS A 265 9.39 4.11 -21.06
C LYS A 265 8.10 3.64 -21.71
N TYR A 266 7.06 3.36 -20.92
CA TYR A 266 5.82 2.77 -21.38
C TYR A 266 4.76 3.82 -21.73
N ILE A 267 4.67 4.91 -20.94
CA ILE A 267 3.75 6.02 -21.22
C ILE A 267 4.07 6.71 -22.54
N ALA A 268 5.34 6.79 -22.93
CA ALA A 268 5.75 7.32 -24.24
C ALA A 268 5.20 6.53 -25.45
N LYS A 269 4.55 5.36 -25.25
CA LYS A 269 3.85 4.62 -26.30
C LYS A 269 2.36 4.99 -26.41
N LEU A 270 1.83 5.77 -25.48
CA LEU A 270 0.43 6.19 -25.38
C LEU A 270 0.22 7.67 -25.75
N ASP A 271 1.31 8.39 -26.01
CA ASP A 271 1.38 9.79 -26.48
C ASP A 271 1.93 9.84 -27.90
#